data_AF-A0A9W9S1S0-F1
#
_entry.id   AF-A0A9W9S1S0-F1
#
_cell.length_a   1.000
_cell.length_b   1.000
_cell.length_c   1.000
_cell.angle_alpha   90.00
_cell.angle_beta   90.00
_cell.angle_gamma   90.00
#
_symmetry.space_group_name_H-M   'P 1'
#
loop_
_entity.id
_entity.type
_entity.pdbx_description
1 polymer ?
#
loop_
_entity_poly.entity_id
_entity_poly.type
_entity_poly.pdbx_seq_one_letter_code
_entity_poly.pdbx_strand_id
1 'polypeptide(L)'
;MAESQPPLGFIAIDVVLHRPPGDPFNEATWPFPIIREKANDSTESQVVSGSSYSKDFIDRFVDAGQRLADRGAVGIITSCGFLAMAQPELAARLPVPVATSALIQVPSILSILPADRGVGIITFDAGRLSNTHLERLQHRPISLLYTRSNIRRPTPETYSEW
;
A
#
# COMPACT_ATOMS: atom_id res chain seq x y z
N MET A 1 27.51 -20.13 11.71
CA MET A 1 26.13 -19.65 11.91
C MET A 1 25.67 -19.16 10.55
N ALA A 2 24.54 -19.63 10.02
CA ALA A 2 24.01 -19.07 8.78
C ALA A 2 23.65 -17.60 9.02
N GLU A 3 24.15 -16.71 8.17
CA GLU A 3 23.84 -15.29 8.25
C GLU A 3 22.36 -15.09 7.97
N SER A 4 21.62 -14.48 8.91
CA SER A 4 20.20 -14.20 8.73
C SER A 4 20.05 -13.21 7.57
N GLN A 5 19.21 -13.54 6.59
CA GLN A 5 18.90 -12.61 5.50
C GLN A 5 18.36 -11.28 6.06
N PRO A 6 18.67 -10.15 5.43
CA PRO A 6 18.15 -8.86 5.86
C PRO A 6 16.61 -8.82 5.71
N PRO A 7 15.89 -8.24 6.68
CA PRO A 7 14.43 -8.27 6.66
C PRO A 7 13.81 -7.21 5.76
N LEU A 8 12.59 -7.49 5.29
CA LEU A 8 11.70 -6.48 4.72
C LEU A 8 10.89 -5.81 5.85
N GLY A 9 10.78 -4.48 5.81
CA GLY A 9 9.95 -3.71 6.72
C GLY A 9 8.50 -3.63 6.25
N PHE A 10 7.54 -3.78 7.15
CA PHE A 10 6.13 -3.55 6.87
C PHE A 10 5.55 -2.49 7.82
N ILE A 11 4.95 -1.43 7.26
CA ILE A 11 4.21 -0.44 8.03
C ILE A 11 2.71 -0.78 8.00
N ALA A 12 2.15 -0.99 9.19
CA ALA A 12 0.72 -1.19 9.40
C ALA A 12 0.05 0.06 9.99
N ILE A 13 -1.25 0.19 9.76
CA ILE A 13 -2.11 1.15 10.47
C ILE A 13 -2.82 0.44 11.63
N ASP A 14 -3.50 1.20 12.48
CA ASP A 14 -4.29 0.64 13.59
C ASP A 14 -5.63 0.10 13.09
N VAL A 15 -5.58 -1.12 12.55
CA VAL A 15 -6.75 -1.86 12.08
C VAL A 15 -6.62 -3.34 12.38
N VAL A 16 -7.73 -3.98 12.75
CA VAL A 16 -7.82 -5.43 12.89
C VAL A 16 -8.30 -6.01 11.57
N LEU A 17 -7.42 -6.72 10.88
CA LEU A 17 -7.70 -7.40 9.62
C LEU A 17 -7.22 -8.85 9.72
N HIS A 18 -7.96 -9.78 9.13
CA HIS A 18 -7.44 -11.13 8.91
C HIS A 18 -6.32 -11.07 7.86
N ARG A 19 -5.16 -11.63 8.18
CA ARG A 19 -3.94 -11.57 7.35
C ARG A 19 -3.48 -13.00 7.01
N PRO A 20 -4.12 -13.71 6.05
CA PRO A 20 -3.73 -15.07 5.68
C PRO A 20 -2.38 -15.07 4.92
N PRO A 21 -1.74 -16.24 4.74
CA PRO A 21 -0.61 -16.35 3.81
C PRO A 21 -0.99 -15.83 2.42
N GLY A 22 -0.13 -15.00 1.83
CA GLY A 22 -0.42 -14.19 0.65
C GLY A 22 -0.64 -12.71 0.98
N ASP A 23 -1.02 -12.37 2.22
CA ASP A 23 -0.99 -10.99 2.69
C ASP A 23 0.45 -10.57 3.05
N PRO A 24 0.92 -9.40 2.58
CA PRO A 24 2.28 -8.93 2.84
C PRO A 24 2.63 -8.71 4.33
N PHE A 25 1.63 -8.56 5.21
CA PHE A 25 1.82 -8.51 6.66
C PHE A 25 2.15 -9.87 7.26
N ASN A 26 1.75 -10.98 6.64
CA ASN A 26 1.95 -12.33 7.18
C ASN A 26 3.38 -12.85 6.92
N GLU A 27 4.05 -13.41 7.93
CA GLU A 27 5.42 -13.96 7.79
C GLU A 27 5.46 -15.13 6.83
N ALA A 28 4.41 -15.97 6.82
CA ALA A 28 4.32 -17.13 5.97
C ALA A 28 4.20 -16.78 4.47
N THR A 29 3.99 -15.51 4.13
CA THR A 29 3.98 -15.01 2.74
C THR A 29 5.40 -14.97 2.15
N TRP A 30 6.43 -14.82 2.98
CA TRP A 30 7.77 -14.46 2.53
C TRP A 30 8.76 -15.59 2.78
N PRO A 31 9.67 -15.88 1.82
CA PRO A 31 10.77 -16.81 2.03
C PRO A 31 11.95 -16.18 2.79
N PHE A 32 11.80 -14.94 3.26
CA PHE A 32 12.79 -14.12 3.97
C PHE A 32 12.11 -13.41 5.16
N PRO A 33 12.88 -12.95 6.16
CA PRO A 33 12.28 -12.36 7.36
C PRO A 33 11.57 -11.04 7.05
N ILE A 34 10.52 -10.76 7.82
CA ILE A 34 9.86 -9.45 7.83
C ILE A 34 9.84 -8.88 9.25
N ILE A 35 9.97 -7.57 9.36
CA ILE A 35 9.79 -6.83 10.62
C ILE A 35 8.71 -5.78 10.44
N ARG A 36 7.99 -5.48 11.52
CA ARG A 36 6.78 -4.66 11.48
C ARG A 36 6.88 -3.48 12.41
N GLU A 37 6.25 -2.41 11.98
CA GLU A 37 5.99 -1.21 12.76
C GLU A 37 4.57 -0.73 12.48
N LYS A 38 3.98 -0.07 13.47
CA LYS A 38 2.72 0.64 13.29
C LYS A 38 2.98 2.12 13.09
N ALA A 39 2.29 2.70 12.12
CA ALA A 39 2.06 4.15 12.08
C ALA A 39 0.93 4.46 13.07
N ASN A 40 1.28 4.59 14.36
CA ASN A 40 0.31 4.78 15.45
C ASN A 40 -0.64 5.95 15.16
N ASP A 41 -1.87 5.82 15.64
CA ASP A 41 -2.95 6.82 15.48
C ASP A 41 -3.40 7.03 14.02
N SER A 42 -2.98 6.15 13.10
CA SER A 42 -3.42 6.16 11.71
C SER A 42 -4.62 5.25 11.54
N THR A 43 -5.74 5.84 11.16
CA THR A 43 -7.03 5.14 10.98
C THR A 43 -7.30 4.82 9.51
N GLU A 44 -8.16 3.84 9.26
CA GLU A 44 -8.59 3.49 7.91
C GLU A 44 -9.22 4.68 7.17
N SER A 45 -10.02 5.51 7.85
CA SER A 45 -10.69 6.66 7.24
C SER A 45 -9.72 7.76 6.79
N GLN A 46 -8.58 7.89 7.45
CA GLN A 46 -7.49 8.77 7.01
C GLN A 46 -6.79 8.20 5.78
N VAL A 47 -6.58 6.89 5.73
CA VAL A 47 -5.88 6.19 4.64
C VAL A 47 -6.73 6.18 3.37
N VAL A 48 -8.00 5.80 3.48
CA VAL A 48 -8.97 5.69 2.38
C VAL A 48 -9.54 7.08 2.04
N SER A 49 -8.67 7.92 1.50
CA SER A 49 -8.95 9.31 1.15
C SER A 49 -8.77 9.57 -0.34
N GLY A 50 -9.61 10.46 -0.90
CA GLY A 50 -9.44 10.99 -2.26
C GLY A 50 -8.54 12.22 -2.34
N SER A 51 -8.18 12.78 -1.19
CA SER A 51 -7.39 14.01 -1.02
C SER A 51 -6.03 13.73 -0.40
N SER A 52 -5.11 14.72 -0.51
CA SER A 52 -3.77 14.61 0.06
C SER A 52 -3.79 14.40 1.58
N TYR A 53 -2.82 13.64 2.07
CA TYR A 53 -2.67 13.38 3.49
C TYR A 53 -2.19 14.62 4.25
N SER A 54 -2.54 14.72 5.53
CA SER A 54 -1.96 15.74 6.40
C SER A 54 -0.49 15.46 6.67
N LYS A 55 0.27 16.51 7.00
CA LYS A 55 1.68 16.37 7.40
C LYS A 55 1.85 15.39 8.56
N ASP A 56 1.03 15.52 9.60
CA ASP A 56 1.12 14.66 10.79
C ASP A 56 0.86 13.18 10.45
N PHE A 57 -0.03 12.91 9.49
CA PHE A 57 -0.27 11.55 9.02
C PHE A 57 0.99 10.99 8.36
N ILE A 58 1.62 11.75 7.48
CA ILE A 58 2.86 11.32 6.79
C ILE A 58 4.01 11.18 7.77
N ASP A 59 4.14 12.08 8.74
CA ASP A 59 5.17 12.01 9.77
C ASP A 59 5.12 10.70 10.55
N ARG A 60 3.93 10.20 10.91
CA ARG A 60 3.78 8.90 11.59
C ARG A 60 4.30 7.73 10.76
N PHE A 61 4.10 7.77 9.44
CA PHE A 61 4.66 6.75 8.53
C PHE A 61 6.17 6.87 8.38
N VAL A 62 6.70 8.09 8.35
CA VAL A 62 8.15 8.31 8.30
C VAL A 62 8.82 7.82 9.58
N ASP A 63 8.26 8.14 10.75
CA ASP A 63 8.79 7.68 12.02
C ASP A 63 8.78 6.14 12.12
N ALA A 64 7.69 5.50 11.66
CA ALA A 64 7.61 4.05 11.59
C ALA A 64 8.65 3.45 10.63
N GLY A 65 8.83 4.07 9.46
CA GLY A 65 9.83 3.63 8.48
C GLY A 65 11.26 3.82 8.96
N GLN A 66 11.56 4.91 9.68
CA GLN A 66 12.89 5.14 10.26
C GLN A 66 13.21 4.07 11.31
N ARG A 67 12.25 3.75 12.20
CA ARG A 67 12.41 2.65 13.17
C ARG A 67 12.65 1.30 12.50
N LEU A 68 11.97 1.01 11.39
CA LEU A 68 12.22 -0.21 10.61
C LEU A 68 13.65 -0.23 10.03
N ALA A 69 14.09 0.89 9.45
CA ALA A 69 15.43 1.00 8.90
C ALA A 69 16.53 0.86 9.97
N ASP A 70 16.34 1.50 11.13
CA ASP A 70 17.26 1.40 12.27
C ASP A 70 17.36 -0.05 12.81
N ARG A 71 16.29 -0.84 12.65
CA ARG A 71 16.22 -2.28 12.97
C ARG A 71 16.72 -3.19 11.84
N GLY A 72 17.28 -2.62 10.77
CA GLY A 72 17.92 -3.34 9.68
C GLY A 72 17.02 -3.68 8.48
N ALA A 73 15.83 -3.10 8.35
CA ALA A 73 15.03 -3.26 7.14
C ALA A 73 15.77 -2.74 5.91
N VAL A 74 15.88 -3.55 4.85
CA VAL A 74 16.53 -3.15 3.57
C VAL A 74 15.55 -2.54 2.56
N GLY A 75 14.27 -2.59 2.87
CA GLY A 75 13.20 -1.97 2.10
C GLY A 75 11.93 -1.98 2.92
N ILE A 76 10.98 -1.11 2.59
CA ILE A 76 9.73 -0.94 3.34
C ILE A 76 8.54 -1.09 2.41
N ILE A 77 7.53 -1.84 2.83
CA ILE A 77 6.28 -2.01 2.12
C ILE A 77 5.07 -1.67 3.01
N THR A 78 3.94 -1.44 2.36
CA THR A 78 2.62 -1.44 3.01
C THR A 78 1.64 -2.33 2.20
N SER A 79 0.35 -2.33 2.54
CA SER A 79 -0.66 -3.12 1.81
C SER A 79 -1.83 -2.33 1.22
N CYS A 80 -2.06 -1.07 1.64
CA CYS A 80 -3.27 -0.36 1.23
C CYS A 80 -3.06 0.39 -0.11
N GLY A 81 -3.95 0.15 -1.07
CA GLY A 81 -3.91 0.78 -2.39
C GLY A 81 -3.85 2.32 -2.35
N PHE A 82 -4.56 2.91 -1.39
CA PHE A 82 -4.72 4.37 -1.25
C PHE A 82 -3.42 5.08 -0.82
N LEU A 83 -2.48 4.37 -0.17
CA LEU A 83 -1.18 4.92 0.25
C LEU A 83 -0.26 5.25 -0.93
N ALA A 84 -0.67 5.01 -2.17
CA ALA A 84 0.06 5.43 -3.36
C ALA A 84 0.37 6.94 -3.35
N MET A 85 -0.53 7.78 -2.82
CA MET A 85 -0.29 9.24 -2.70
C MET A 85 0.87 9.59 -1.77
N ALA A 86 1.18 8.74 -0.79
CA ALA A 86 2.29 8.96 0.15
C ALA A 86 3.65 8.56 -0.42
N GLN A 87 3.69 7.85 -1.56
CA GLN A 87 4.92 7.34 -2.16
C GLN A 87 6.03 8.40 -2.30
N PRO A 88 5.82 9.59 -2.90
CA PRO A 88 6.90 10.56 -3.08
C PRO A 88 7.42 11.11 -1.74
N GLU A 89 6.53 11.33 -0.78
CA GLU A 89 6.88 11.93 0.52
C GLU A 89 7.66 10.95 1.39
N LEU A 90 7.27 9.66 1.38
CA LEU A 90 8.00 8.62 2.11
C LEU A 90 9.34 8.31 1.43
N ALA A 91 9.37 8.18 0.10
CA ALA A 91 10.61 7.90 -0.62
C ALA A 91 11.67 9.00 -0.45
N ALA A 92 11.25 10.26 -0.29
CA ALA A 92 12.16 11.37 -0.04
C ALA A 92 12.71 11.43 1.39
N ARG A 93 12.05 10.78 2.36
CA ARG A 93 12.32 10.93 3.80
C ARG A 93 12.88 9.66 4.46
N LEU A 94 12.77 8.50 3.80
CA LEU A 94 13.24 7.23 4.32
C LEU A 94 14.64 6.89 3.79
N PRO A 95 15.50 6.28 4.62
CA PRO A 95 16.88 5.95 4.24
C PRO A 95 16.98 4.68 3.37
N VAL A 96 15.87 3.95 3.18
CA VAL A 96 15.78 2.73 2.38
C VAL A 96 14.60 2.81 1.40
N PRO A 97 14.61 2.05 0.30
CA PRO A 97 13.51 2.07 -0.66
C PRO A 97 12.16 1.74 -0.03
N VAL A 98 11.10 2.43 -0.46
CA VAL A 98 9.73 2.20 0.00
C VAL A 98 8.81 1.94 -1.19
N ALA A 99 7.91 0.98 -1.03
CA ALA A 99 6.81 0.69 -1.96
C ALA A 99 5.49 0.73 -1.21
N THR A 100 4.75 1.83 -1.36
CA THR A 100 3.56 2.07 -0.53
C THR A 100 2.32 1.30 -1.00
N SER A 101 2.23 0.96 -2.28
CA SER A 101 1.03 0.40 -2.88
C SER A 101 1.35 -0.37 -4.15
N ALA A 102 0.52 -1.35 -4.52
CA ALA A 102 0.62 -1.98 -5.83
C ALA A 102 0.46 -0.96 -6.99
N LEU A 103 -0.22 0.17 -6.75
CA LEU A 103 -0.44 1.21 -7.76
C LEU A 103 0.86 1.88 -8.24
N ILE A 104 1.96 1.79 -7.49
CA ILE A 104 3.26 2.33 -7.93
C ILE A 104 3.83 1.60 -9.15
N GLN A 105 3.26 0.45 -9.53
CA GLN A 105 3.63 -0.31 -10.73
C GLN A 105 2.92 0.21 -11.99
N VAL A 106 1.87 1.03 -11.87
CA VAL A 106 1.14 1.57 -13.02
C VAL A 106 2.06 2.30 -14.03
N PRO A 107 3.07 3.10 -13.64
CA PRO A 107 3.98 3.74 -14.60
C PRO A 107 4.74 2.76 -15.48
N SER A 108 5.31 1.71 -14.88
CA SER A 108 6.08 0.71 -15.62
C SER A 108 5.18 -0.20 -16.46
N ILE A 109 3.95 -0.44 -16.04
CA ILE A 109 2.97 -1.19 -16.83
C ILE A 109 2.55 -0.36 -18.05
N LEU A 110 2.26 0.93 -17.88
CA LEU A 110 1.87 1.80 -19.00
C LEU A 110 2.98 1.97 -20.03
N SER A 111 4.26 1.93 -19.63
CA SER A 111 5.38 2.09 -20.57
C SER A 111 5.57 0.93 -21.54
N ILE A 112 4.99 -0.25 -21.25
CA ILE A 112 5.10 -1.46 -22.08
C ILE A 112 3.80 -1.81 -22.81
N LEU A 113 2.70 -1.11 -22.52
CA LEU A 113 1.42 -1.33 -23.19
C LEU A 113 1.35 -0.57 -24.53
N PRO A 114 0.63 -1.09 -25.53
CA PRO A 114 0.27 -0.32 -26.71
C PRO A 114 -0.45 0.99 -26.33
N ALA A 115 -0.22 2.06 -27.10
CA ALA A 115 -0.69 3.40 -26.77
C ALA A 115 -2.23 3.54 -26.68
N ASP A 116 -2.98 2.60 -27.25
CA ASP A 116 -4.45 2.51 -27.22
C ASP A 116 -4.99 1.61 -26.09
N ARG A 117 -4.12 1.13 -25.20
CA ARG A 117 -4.48 0.27 -24.05
C ARG A 117 -4.26 1.00 -22.73
N GLY A 118 -5.08 0.66 -21.74
CA GLY A 118 -5.00 1.24 -20.39
C GLY A 118 -4.84 0.18 -19.31
N VAL A 119 -4.59 0.65 -18.08
CA VAL A 119 -4.54 -0.20 -16.88
C VAL A 119 -5.88 -0.14 -16.17
N GLY A 120 -6.51 -1.31 -15.98
CA GLY A 120 -7.71 -1.45 -15.15
C GLY A 120 -7.34 -1.58 -13.68
N ILE A 121 -8.06 -0.86 -12.80
CA ILE A 121 -7.84 -0.91 -11.34
C ILE A 121 -9.10 -1.45 -10.66
N ILE A 122 -8.94 -2.54 -9.93
CA ILE A 122 -9.95 -3.09 -9.03
C ILE A 122 -9.66 -2.54 -7.62
N THR A 123 -10.63 -1.85 -7.02
CA THR A 123 -10.45 -1.15 -5.75
C THR A 123 -11.56 -1.48 -4.76
N PHE A 124 -11.23 -1.41 -3.48
CA PHE A 124 -12.17 -1.55 -2.36
C PHE A 124 -13.27 -0.48 -2.40
N ASP A 125 -12.90 0.78 -2.70
CA ASP A 125 -13.84 1.89 -2.78
C ASP A 125 -13.54 2.78 -3.99
N ALA A 126 -14.45 2.78 -4.96
CA ALA A 126 -14.31 3.56 -6.17
C ALA A 126 -14.64 5.05 -5.99
N GLY A 127 -15.48 5.41 -5.03
CA GLY A 127 -15.80 6.81 -4.74
C GLY A 127 -14.64 7.54 -4.07
N ARG A 128 -13.69 6.78 -3.53
CA ARG A 128 -12.48 7.30 -2.88
C ARG A 128 -11.27 7.30 -3.81
N LEU A 129 -11.25 6.45 -4.83
CA LEU A 129 -10.15 6.40 -5.79
C LEU A 129 -10.22 7.61 -6.73
N SER A 130 -9.20 8.45 -6.69
CA SER A 130 -9.11 9.70 -7.46
C SER A 130 -7.86 9.76 -8.31
N ASN A 131 -7.84 10.62 -9.35
CA ASN A 131 -6.65 10.83 -10.19
C ASN A 131 -5.42 11.24 -9.37
N THR A 132 -5.60 11.93 -8.24
CA THR A 132 -4.53 12.31 -7.30
C THR A 132 -3.65 11.12 -6.91
N HIS A 133 -4.22 9.91 -6.80
CA HIS A 133 -3.47 8.69 -6.48
C HIS A 133 -2.43 8.31 -7.53
N LEU A 134 -2.72 8.63 -8.78
CA LEU A 134 -1.91 8.25 -9.94
C LEU A 134 -1.03 9.41 -10.39
N GLU A 135 -1.52 10.65 -10.32
CA GLU A 135 -0.76 11.87 -10.62
C GLU A 135 0.44 12.04 -9.69
N ARG A 136 0.32 11.64 -8.42
CA ARG A 136 1.45 11.64 -7.47
C ARG A 136 2.55 10.64 -7.84
N LEU A 137 2.28 9.70 -8.74
CA LEU A 137 3.21 8.67 -9.20
C LEU A 137 3.86 9.00 -10.55
N GLN A 138 3.31 9.93 -11.34
CA GLN A 138 3.71 10.18 -12.74
C GLN A 138 3.40 11.59 -13.27
N HIS A 139 4.15 12.00 -14.29
CA HIS A 139 3.94 13.23 -15.05
C HIS A 139 2.96 13.12 -16.25
N ARG A 140 2.25 11.99 -16.44
CA ARG A 140 1.29 11.81 -17.55
C ARG A 140 -0.11 11.40 -17.05
N PRO A 141 -1.19 11.84 -17.71
CA PRO A 141 -2.55 11.50 -17.30
C PRO A 141 -2.84 10.01 -17.53
N ILE A 142 -3.48 9.37 -16.55
CA ILE A 142 -3.93 7.96 -16.62
C ILE A 142 -5.46 7.95 -16.71
N SER A 143 -5.99 7.27 -17.72
CA SER A 143 -7.43 7.02 -17.83
C SER A 143 -7.80 5.92 -16.83
N LEU A 144 -8.47 6.28 -15.74
CA LEU A 144 -8.96 5.33 -14.74
C LEU A 144 -10.11 4.52 -15.34
N LEU A 145 -9.85 3.27 -15.73
CA LEU A 145 -10.92 2.36 -16.13
C LEU A 145 -11.45 1.63 -14.89
N TYR A 146 -12.64 2.04 -14.43
CA TYR A 146 -13.34 1.41 -13.33
C TYR A 146 -14.22 0.26 -13.83
N THR A 147 -13.95 -0.97 -13.39
CA THR A 147 -14.87 -2.10 -13.62
C THR A 147 -15.75 -2.28 -12.39
N ARG A 148 -16.93 -1.65 -12.39
CA ARG A 148 -18.00 -1.90 -11.40
C ARG A 148 -18.74 -3.19 -11.72
N SER A 149 -18.08 -4.34 -11.67
CA SER A 149 -18.78 -5.63 -11.82
C SER A 149 -19.13 -6.19 -10.44
N ASN A 150 -20.29 -5.77 -9.92
CA ASN A 150 -21.17 -6.52 -9.01
C ASN A 150 -20.53 -7.41 -7.91
N ILE A 151 -19.63 -6.89 -7.09
CA ILE A 151 -19.36 -7.53 -5.79
C ILE A 151 -20.45 -7.07 -4.83
N ARG A 152 -21.50 -7.91 -4.66
CA ARG A 152 -22.46 -7.74 -3.55
C ARG A 152 -21.66 -7.77 -2.24
N ARG A 153 -21.90 -6.81 -1.35
CA ARG A 153 -21.44 -6.90 0.04
C ARG A 153 -21.97 -8.23 0.61
N PRO A 154 -21.13 -9.11 1.18
CA PRO A 154 -21.65 -10.25 1.93
C PRO A 154 -22.52 -9.71 3.08
N THR A 155 -23.74 -10.22 3.19
CA THR A 155 -24.63 -9.90 4.31
C THR A 155 -24.12 -10.61 5.57
N PRO A 156 -24.45 -10.13 6.78
CA PRO A 156 -24.03 -10.78 8.04
C PRO A 156 -24.37 -12.28 8.12
N GLU A 157 -25.35 -12.74 7.34
CA GLU A 157 -25.80 -14.13 7.25
C GLU A 157 -24.78 -15.07 6.57
N THR A 158 -23.81 -14.56 5.81
CA THR A 158 -22.81 -15.41 5.12
C THR A 158 -21.71 -15.99 6.03
N TYR A 159 -21.74 -15.74 7.34
CA TYR A 159 -20.72 -16.21 8.29
C TYR A 159 -21.11 -17.45 9.11
N SER A 160 -22.28 -18.06 8.90
CA SER A 160 -22.74 -19.19 9.74
C SER A 160 -22.46 -20.60 9.22
N GLU A 161 -21.65 -20.77 8.16
CA GLU A 161 -21.33 -22.10 7.61
C GLU A 161 -19.84 -22.33 7.36
N TRP A 162 -19.01 -22.05 8.38
CA TRP A 162 -17.65 -22.61 8.51
C TRP A 162 -17.40 -23.07 9.94
#